data_AF-A0A5C6F165-F1
#
_entry.id   AF-A0A5C6F165-F1
#
_cell.length_a   1.000
_cell.length_b   1.000
_cell.length_c   1.000
_cell.angle_alpha   90.00
_cell.angle_beta   90.00
_cell.angle_gamma   90.00
#
_symmetry.space_group_name_H-M   'P 1'
#
loop_
_entity.id
_entity.type
_entity.pdbx_description
1 polymer ?
#
loop_
_entity_poly.entity_id
_entity_poly.type
_entity_poly.pdbx_seq_one_letter_code
_entity_poly.pdbx_strand_id
1 'polypeptide(L)'
;MIISDKAENYKIDLNERLVHFTVNAIKFLGTSPCRKEYGVFRYQFSKAATSIGAIYEKSQASIPREFHARVAISSRESRETRFWYKVINKLHLGNKTYAGI
;
A
#
# COMPACT_ATOMS: atom_id res chain seq x y z
N MET A 1 34.47 12.59 -10.44
CA MET A 1 33.44 13.38 -9.75
C MET A 1 32.96 12.54 -8.57
N ILE A 2 33.53 12.77 -7.37
CA ILE A 2 33.04 12.14 -6.15
C ILE A 2 31.79 12.94 -5.77
N ILE A 3 30.62 12.37 -6.03
CA ILE A 3 29.39 12.88 -5.44
C ILE A 3 29.44 12.44 -3.98
N SER A 4 29.97 13.32 -3.13
CA SER A 4 29.73 13.26 -1.70
C SER A 4 28.29 13.69 -1.48
N ASP A 5 27.36 12.76 -1.69
CA ASP A 5 26.03 12.92 -1.16
C ASP A 5 26.16 12.71 0.34
N LYS A 6 26.07 13.80 1.11
CA LYS A 6 25.79 13.71 2.53
C LYS A 6 24.47 12.95 2.64
N ALA A 7 24.55 11.67 2.96
CA ALA A 7 23.39 10.87 3.31
C ALA A 7 22.75 11.52 4.55
N GLU A 8 21.82 12.45 4.34
CA GLU A 8 20.82 12.71 5.35
C GLU A 8 20.18 11.37 5.66
N ASN A 9 20.36 10.95 6.91
CA ASN A 9 19.97 9.65 7.41
C ASN A 9 18.45 9.56 7.28
N TYR A 10 17.94 8.98 6.19
CA TYR A 10 16.52 8.70 6.05
C TYR A 10 16.19 7.60 7.05
N LYS A 11 15.95 8.00 8.30
CA LYS A 11 15.74 7.16 9.47
C LYS A 11 14.37 6.47 9.44
N ILE A 12 13.82 6.23 8.26
CA ILE A 12 12.50 5.63 8.06
C ILE A 12 12.67 4.47 7.07
N ASP A 13 12.66 3.25 7.62
CA ASP A 13 12.76 2.00 6.88
C ASP A 13 11.56 1.84 5.92
N LEU A 14 11.80 1.34 4.71
CA LEU A 14 10.74 1.01 3.76
C LEU A 14 9.80 -0.06 4.31
N ASN A 15 10.29 -1.05 5.08
CA ASN A 15 9.43 -2.04 5.73
C ASN A 15 8.43 -1.35 6.66
N GLU A 16 8.91 -0.46 7.53
CA GLU A 16 8.07 0.29 8.46
C GLU A 16 7.03 1.15 7.72
N ARG A 17 7.44 1.83 6.64
CA ARG A 17 6.52 2.59 5.78
C ARG A 17 5.44 1.72 5.15
N LEU A 18 5.78 0.51 4.72
CA LEU A 18 4.81 -0.43 4.16
C LEU A 18 3.86 -0.98 5.23
N VAL A 19 4.33 -1.22 6.46
CA VAL A 19 3.47 -1.55 7.59
C VAL A 19 2.48 -0.42 7.88
N HIS A 20 2.96 0.82 7.98
CA HIS A 20 2.09 1.99 8.17
C HIS A 20 1.09 2.15 7.02
N PHE A 21 1.54 1.96 5.78
CA PHE A 21 0.66 1.97 4.62
C PHE A 21 -0.44 0.91 4.72
N THR A 22 -0.10 -0.33 5.06
CA THR A 22 -1.07 -1.42 5.22
C THR A 22 -2.10 -1.10 6.31
N VAL A 23 -1.66 -0.60 7.48
CA VAL A 23 -2.57 -0.18 8.55
C VAL A 23 -3.50 0.94 8.08
N ASN A 24 -2.97 1.94 7.38
CA ASN A 24 -3.76 3.06 6.86
C ASN A 24 -4.76 2.62 5.80
N ALA A 25 -4.40 1.67 4.92
CA ALA A 25 -5.30 1.11 3.92
C ALA A 25 -6.49 0.37 4.57
N ILE A 26 -6.23 -0.41 5.62
CA ILE A 26 -7.30 -1.10 6.38
C ILE A 26 -8.20 -0.09 7.08
N LYS A 27 -7.62 0.90 7.77
CA LYS A 27 -8.38 1.98 8.41
C LYS A 27 -9.23 2.75 7.40
N PHE A 28 -8.68 3.08 6.24
CA PHE A 28 -9.41 3.73 5.16
C PHE A 28 -10.63 2.93 4.69
N LEU A 29 -10.50 1.61 4.49
CA LEU A 29 -11.66 0.77 4.18
C LEU A 29 -12.72 0.78 5.31
N GLY A 30 -12.28 0.88 6.57
CA GLY A 30 -13.17 1.02 7.73
C GLY A 30 -14.06 2.26 7.69
N THR A 31 -13.66 3.30 6.96
CA THR A 31 -14.43 4.56 6.82
C THR A 31 -15.46 4.52 5.69
N SER A 32 -15.46 3.46 4.86
CA SER A 32 -16.42 3.27 3.77
C SER A 32 -17.64 2.45 4.26
N PRO A 33 -18.87 2.73 3.76
CA PRO A 33 -20.05 1.92 4.05
C PRO A 33 -19.84 0.42 3.80
N CYS A 34 -20.29 -0.41 4.74
CA CYS A 34 -20.34 -1.87 4.57
C CYS A 34 -21.61 -2.29 3.83
N ARG A 35 -21.60 -2.10 2.50
CA ARG A 35 -22.67 -2.55 1.59
C ARG A 35 -22.23 -3.76 0.78
N LYS A 36 -23.16 -4.67 0.44
CA LYS A 36 -22.85 -5.90 -0.31
C LYS A 36 -22.27 -5.59 -1.69
N GLU A 37 -22.78 -4.56 -2.34
CA GLU A 37 -22.35 -4.05 -3.65
C GLU A 37 -20.88 -3.60 -3.63
N TYR A 38 -20.36 -3.24 -2.45
CA TYR A 38 -18.98 -2.78 -2.29
C TYR A 38 -18.01 -3.90 -1.88
N GLY A 39 -18.53 -5.08 -1.53
CA GLY A 39 -17.73 -6.16 -0.97
C GLY A 39 -16.56 -6.58 -1.89
N VAL A 40 -16.81 -6.66 -3.20
CA VAL A 40 -15.82 -7.11 -4.17
C VAL A 40 -14.60 -6.17 -4.22
N PHE A 41 -14.79 -4.88 -4.48
CA PHE A 41 -13.64 -3.97 -4.60
C PHE A 41 -13.00 -3.65 -3.25
N ARG A 42 -13.75 -3.72 -2.13
CA ARG A 42 -13.17 -3.61 -0.78
C ARG A 42 -12.21 -4.76 -0.52
N TYR A 43 -12.62 -5.99 -0.85
CA TYR A 43 -11.77 -7.16 -0.73
C TYR A 43 -10.53 -7.07 -1.63
N GLN A 44 -10.70 -6.71 -2.91
CA GLN A 44 -9.58 -6.60 -3.84
C GLN A 44 -8.58 -5.51 -3.42
N PHE A 45 -9.07 -4.34 -3.00
CA PHE A 45 -8.21 -3.29 -2.44
C PHE A 45 -7.46 -3.77 -1.20
N SER A 46 -8.16 -4.38 -0.23
CA SER A 46 -7.54 -4.87 1.00
C SER A 46 -6.47 -5.91 0.72
N LYS A 47 -6.75 -6.86 -0.16
CA LYS A 47 -5.83 -7.93 -0.55
C LYS A 47 -4.59 -7.37 -1.23
N ALA A 48 -4.75 -6.49 -2.21
CA ALA A 48 -3.61 -5.89 -2.92
C ALA A 48 -2.77 -5.03 -1.95
N ALA A 49 -3.41 -4.18 -1.14
CA ALA A 49 -2.72 -3.27 -0.23
C ALA A 49 -1.91 -3.99 0.86
N THR A 50 -2.44 -5.08 1.41
CA THR A 50 -1.74 -5.92 2.41
C THR A 50 -0.63 -6.75 1.79
N SER A 51 -0.77 -7.15 0.53
CA SER A 51 0.23 -7.98 -0.18
C SER A 51 1.53 -7.23 -0.45
N ILE A 52 1.50 -5.90 -0.64
CA ILE A 52 2.70 -5.08 -0.93
C ILE A 52 3.76 -5.25 0.17
N GLY A 53 3.38 -4.98 1.42
CA GLY A 53 4.25 -5.09 2.59
C GLY A 53 4.66 -6.54 2.84
N ALA A 54 3.71 -7.48 2.81
CA ALA A 54 4.00 -8.89 3.07
C ALA A 54 4.98 -9.52 2.06
N ILE A 55 4.94 -9.10 0.79
CA ILE A 55 5.86 -9.60 -0.24
C ILE A 55 7.23 -8.95 -0.13
N TYR A 56 7.28 -7.65 0.19
CA TYR A 56 8.53 -6.92 0.39
C TYR A 56 9.29 -7.40 1.64
N GLU A 57 8.57 -7.67 2.74
CA GLU A 57 9.15 -8.28 3.95
C GLU A 57 9.82 -9.62 3.61
N LYS A 58 9.11 -10.49 2.88
CA LYS A 58 9.65 -11.77 2.41
C LYS A 58 10.84 -11.62 1.47
N SER A 59 10.93 -10.52 0.73
CA SER A 59 12.06 -10.30 -0.17
C SER A 59 13.35 -10.06 0.60
N GLN A 60 13.30 -9.48 1.80
CA GLN A 60 14.50 -9.19 2.60
C GLN A 60 15.32 -10.43 2.95
N ALA A 61 14.67 -11.60 3.05
CA ALA A 61 15.32 -12.89 3.30
C ALA A 61 15.61 -13.70 2.02
N SER A 62 15.43 -13.12 0.83
CA SER A 62 15.53 -13.83 -0.45
C SER A 62 16.92 -13.74 -1.08
N ILE A 63 17.30 -14.77 -1.84
CA ILE A 63 18.47 -14.70 -2.73
C ILE A 63 18.27 -13.62 -3.81
N PRO A 64 19.34 -13.06 -4.42
CA PRO A 64 19.22 -11.88 -5.31
C PRO A 64 18.17 -12.02 -6.43
N ARG A 65 18.12 -13.16 -7.11
CA ARG A 65 17.12 -13.42 -8.18
C ARG A 65 15.68 -13.35 -7.64
N GLU A 66 15.44 -13.96 -6.49
CA GLU A 66 14.12 -13.99 -5.86
C GLU A 66 13.76 -12.64 -5.26
N PHE A 67 14.73 -11.92 -4.72
CA PHE A 67 14.57 -10.55 -4.23
C PHE A 67 13.99 -9.66 -5.35
N HIS A 68 14.65 -9.62 -6.51
CA HIS A 68 14.17 -8.81 -7.65
C HIS A 68 12.78 -9.23 -8.12
N ALA A 69 12.51 -10.54 -8.20
CA ALA A 69 11.20 -11.04 -8.58
C ALA A 69 10.10 -10.63 -7.60
N ARG A 70 10.35 -10.76 -6.29
CA ARG A 70 9.38 -10.39 -5.24
C ARG A 70 9.16 -8.88 -5.17
N VAL A 71 10.21 -8.07 -5.31
CA VAL A 71 10.08 -6.61 -5.40
C VAL A 71 9.24 -6.22 -6.62
N ALA A 72 9.41 -6.88 -7.76
CA ALA A 72 8.57 -6.66 -8.94
C ALA A 72 7.10 -7.01 -8.69
N ILE A 73 6.82 -8.10 -7.96
CA ILE A 73 5.45 -8.47 -7.56
C ILE A 73 4.88 -7.42 -6.59
N SER A 74 5.63 -6.97 -5.58
CA SER A 74 5.19 -5.91 -4.65
C SER A 74 4.85 -4.60 -5.41
N SER A 75 5.62 -4.27 -6.45
CA SER A 75 5.34 -3.15 -7.35
C SER A 75 4.06 -3.34 -8.18
N ARG A 76 3.77 -4.56 -8.63
CA ARG A 76 2.51 -4.89 -9.31
C ARG A 76 1.31 -4.71 -8.38
N GLU A 77 1.39 -5.23 -7.15
CA GLU A 77 0.35 -5.07 -6.12
C GLU A 77 0.11 -3.59 -5.78
N SER A 78 1.17 -2.78 -5.80
CA SER A 78 1.08 -1.32 -5.60
C SER A 78 0.28 -0.63 -6.72
N ARG A 79 0.45 -1.05 -7.98
CA ARG A 79 -0.31 -0.53 -9.11
C ARG A 79 -1.79 -0.93 -9.04
N GLU A 80 -2.07 -2.16 -8.66
CA GLU A 80 -3.43 -2.64 -8.46
C GLU A 80 -4.13 -1.91 -7.30
N THR A 81 -3.44 -1.76 -6.17
CA THR A 81 -3.92 -0.97 -5.03
C THR A 81 -4.25 0.46 -5.43
N ARG A 82 -3.39 1.10 -6.24
CA ARG A 82 -3.64 2.44 -6.79
C ARG A 82 -4.86 2.48 -7.71
N PHE A 83 -5.09 1.45 -8.52
CA PHE A 83 -6.27 1.37 -9.37
C PHE A 83 -7.55 1.31 -8.53
N TRP A 84 -7.60 0.42 -7.55
CA TRP A 84 -8.76 0.30 -6.66
C TRP A 84 -8.99 1.54 -5.82
N TYR A 85 -7.93 2.20 -5.33
CA TYR A 85 -8.03 3.49 -4.66
C TYR A 85 -8.73 4.54 -5.55
N LYS A 86 -8.37 4.64 -6.82
CA LYS A 86 -9.04 5.57 -7.76
C LYS A 86 -10.52 5.25 -7.94
N VAL A 87 -10.89 3.97 -8.01
CA VAL A 87 -12.30 3.53 -8.09
C VAL A 87 -13.05 3.97 -6.84
N ILE A 88 -12.53 3.63 -5.65
CA ILE A 88 -13.12 3.97 -4.36
C ILE A 88 -13.27 5.50 -4.22
N ASN A 89 -12.26 6.27 -4.61
CA ASN A 89 -12.27 7.73 -4.58
C ASN A 89 -13.33 8.32 -5.54
N LYS A 90 -13.47 7.79 -6.76
CA LYS A 90 -14.50 8.21 -7.73
C LYS A 90 -15.92 7.87 -7.27
N LEU A 91 -16.08 6.83 -6.44
CA LEU A 91 -17.34 6.50 -5.77
C LEU A 91 -17.59 7.36 -4.52
N HIS A 92 -16.64 8.23 -4.15
CA HIS A 92 -16.68 9.06 -2.94
C HIS A 92 -16.85 8.24 -1.65
N LEU A 93 -16.20 7.07 -1.61
CA LEU A 93 -16.23 6.14 -0.48
C LEU A 93 -14.93 6.25 0.34
N GLY A 94 -15.04 6.10 1.65
CA GLY A 94 -13.91 6.28 2.57
C GLY A 94 -13.72 7.74 2.99
N ASN A 95 -12.60 8.05 3.66
CA ASN A 95 -12.47 9.30 4.41
C ASN A 95 -12.75 10.57 3.58
N LYS A 96 -13.82 11.26 3.98
CA LYS A 96 -14.11 12.66 3.71
C LYS A 96 -13.96 13.42 5.03
N THR A 97 -12.85 14.07 5.29
CA THR A 97 -12.79 15.11 6.33
C THR A 97 -13.15 16.43 5.61
N TYR A 98 -14.24 17.17 5.82
CA TYR A 98 -15.29 17.22 6.85
C TYR A 98 -16.65 17.50 6.16
N ALA A 99 -17.72 16.83 6.57
CA ALA A 99 -19.08 17.32 6.39
C ALA A 99 -19.71 17.43 7.78
N GLY A 100 -19.42 18.53 8.48
CA GLY A 100 -19.99 18.84 9.79
C GLY A 100 -18.96 19.08 10.90
N ILE A 101 -18.20 20.17 10.80
CA ILE A 101 -17.97 21.17 11.87
C ILE A 101 -17.90 22.53 11.16
#